data_AF-A0A6A6D6F5-F1
#
_entry.id   AF-A0A6A6D6F5-F1
#
_cell.length_a   1.000
_cell.length_b   1.000
_cell.length_c   1.000
_cell.angle_alpha   90.00
_cell.angle_beta   90.00
_cell.angle_gamma   90.00
#
_symmetry.space_group_name_H-M   'P 1'
#
loop_
_entity.id
_entity.type
_entity.pdbx_description
1 polymer ?
#
loop_
_entity_poly.entity_id
_entity_poly.type
_entity_poly.pdbx_seq_one_letter_code
_entity_poly.pdbx_strand_id
1 'polypeptide(L)'
;MASQLQDELSEVDYYTGFWTNYSRGPVYGKVLTVPTSVRQLLSAFFTIYITYAGSRLWGKLATPKYLLIPSDGVYHQHQAILRNTESPLNSLWLFLRLSWAWRQHARRPWLRNAPLVVLAAIYAIACFLAGIFIPGRVIVGDEVLIQSSTCG
;
A
#
# COMPACT_ATOMS: atom_id res chain seq x y z
N MET A 1 19.48 12.75 24.97
CA MET A 1 19.13 11.37 25.38
C MET A 1 19.32 10.37 24.25
N ALA A 2 18.78 10.62 23.03
CA ALA A 2 19.05 9.79 21.85
C ALA A 2 20.51 9.79 21.38
N SER A 3 21.25 10.89 21.61
CA SER A 3 22.68 11.00 21.26
C SER A 3 23.60 10.19 22.18
N GLN A 4 23.26 10.02 23.46
CA GLN A 4 24.05 9.23 24.41
C GLN A 4 23.86 7.72 24.22
N LEU A 5 22.68 7.29 23.76
CA LEU A 5 22.43 5.92 23.31
C LEU A 5 23.21 5.56 22.05
N GLN A 6 23.51 6.54 21.20
CA GLN A 6 24.30 6.34 19.98
C GLN A 6 25.79 6.13 20.29
N ASP A 7 26.32 6.75 21.34
CA ASP A 7 27.72 6.58 21.79
C ASP A 7 27.93 5.25 22.53
N GLU A 8 27.01 4.77 23.38
CA GLU A 8 27.14 3.42 23.97
C GLU A 8 27.00 2.30 22.93
N LEU A 9 26.22 2.51 21.86
CA LEU A 9 26.15 1.58 20.73
C LEU A 9 27.39 1.62 19.82
N SER A 10 28.32 2.56 20.02
CA SER A 10 29.56 2.65 19.22
C SER A 10 30.63 1.64 19.63
N GLU A 11 30.51 1.04 20.83
CA GLU A 11 31.37 -0.07 21.29
C GLU A 11 30.80 -1.45 20.89
N VAL A 12 29.53 -1.48 20.44
CA VAL A 12 28.82 -2.70 20.07
C VAL A 12 28.79 -2.84 18.55
N ASP A 13 29.76 -3.59 18.02
CA ASP A 13 29.73 -4.00 16.62
C ASP A 13 28.43 -4.79 16.36
N TYR A 14 27.72 -4.44 15.30
CA TYR A 14 26.49 -5.12 14.90
C TYR A 14 26.70 -5.85 13.58
N TYR A 15 26.15 -7.06 13.51
CA TYR A 15 26.29 -7.89 12.32
C TYR A 15 25.43 -7.35 11.17
N THR A 16 26.08 -7.02 10.06
CA THR A 16 25.42 -6.71 8.78
C THR A 16 25.39 -7.95 7.90
N GLY A 17 24.19 -8.40 7.50
CA GLY A 17 24.03 -9.60 6.71
C GLY A 17 22.77 -10.39 7.07
N PHE A 18 22.64 -11.57 6.48
CA PHE A 18 21.53 -12.48 6.74
C PHE A 18 21.77 -13.26 8.02
N TRP A 19 20.77 -13.29 8.90
CA TRP A 19 20.79 -14.10 10.10
C TRP A 19 19.38 -14.62 10.42
N THR A 20 19.30 -15.60 11.30
CA THR A 20 18.03 -16.19 11.72
C THR A 20 17.79 -15.89 13.20
N ASN A 21 16.73 -15.18 13.50
CA ASN A 21 16.18 -15.10 14.83
C ASN A 21 15.46 -16.41 15.17
N TYR A 22 16.13 -17.27 15.94
CA TYR A 22 15.57 -18.54 16.40
C TYR A 22 14.35 -18.39 17.32
N SER A 23 14.20 -17.25 18.01
CA SER A 23 13.03 -16.96 18.87
C SER A 23 11.73 -16.76 18.07
N ARG A 24 11.83 -16.35 16.80
CA ARG A 24 10.68 -16.18 15.88
C ARG A 24 10.41 -17.41 15.01
N GLY A 25 11.17 -18.49 15.23
CA GLY A 25 11.08 -19.75 14.49
C GLY A 25 11.72 -19.70 13.08
N PRO A 26 11.77 -20.84 12.38
CA PRO A 26 12.55 -21.00 11.16
C PRO A 26 12.00 -20.25 9.94
N VAL A 27 10.72 -19.86 9.96
CA VAL A 27 10.05 -19.20 8.83
C VAL A 27 10.03 -17.69 8.98
N TYR A 28 9.55 -17.17 10.11
CA TYR A 28 9.46 -15.73 10.39
C TYR A 28 10.73 -15.14 10.99
N GLY A 29 11.70 -15.97 11.35
CA GLY A 29 12.97 -15.56 11.93
C GLY A 29 14.03 -15.09 10.95
N LYS A 30 13.81 -15.17 9.63
CA LYS A 30 14.83 -14.72 8.66
C LYS A 30 14.90 -13.19 8.64
N VAL A 31 16.01 -12.63 9.13
CA VAL A 31 16.25 -11.19 9.21
C VAL A 31 17.48 -10.83 8.39
N LEU A 32 17.42 -9.67 7.73
CA LEU A 32 18.54 -9.09 7.00
C LEU A 32 18.87 -7.73 7.61
N THR A 33 20.01 -7.64 8.28
CA THR A 33 20.50 -6.36 8.81
C THR A 33 21.21 -5.60 7.70
N VAL A 34 20.73 -4.39 7.39
CA VAL A 34 21.34 -3.48 6.41
C VAL A 34 21.63 -2.11 7.03
N PRO A 35 22.57 -1.33 6.46
CA PRO A 35 22.80 0.04 6.88
C PRO A 35 21.54 0.91 6.78
N THR A 36 21.41 1.91 7.66
CA THR A 36 20.24 2.80 7.73
C THR A 36 19.90 3.48 6.39
N SER A 37 20.90 3.87 5.61
CA SER A 37 20.70 4.48 4.29
C SER A 37 20.02 3.53 3.30
N VAL A 38 20.49 2.29 3.22
CA VAL A 38 19.91 1.24 2.38
C VAL A 38 18.51 0.88 2.86
N ARG A 39 18.31 0.82 4.17
CA ARG A 39 17.00 0.58 4.80
C ARG A 39 15.96 1.61 4.40
N GLN A 40 16.32 2.90 4.44
CA GLN A 40 15.44 4.00 4.05
C GLN A 40 15.09 3.94 2.55
N LEU A 41 16.09 3.64 1.71
CA LEU A 41 15.89 3.47 0.27
C LEU A 41 14.91 2.33 -0.04
N LEU A 42 15.11 1.16 0.59
CA LEU A 42 14.20 0.02 0.48
C LEU A 42 12.78 0.39 0.92
N SER A 43 12.64 1.09 2.04
CA SER A 43 11.34 1.53 2.55
C SER A 43 10.61 2.45 1.56
N ALA A 44 11.31 3.43 0.98
CA ALA A 44 10.76 4.30 -0.05
C ALA A 44 10.36 3.51 -1.30
N PHE A 45 11.21 2.58 -1.74
CA PHE A 45 10.91 1.70 -2.88
C PHE A 45 9.63 0.89 -2.68
N PHE A 46 9.47 0.22 -1.53
CA PHE A 46 8.26 -0.56 -1.24
C PHE A 46 7.02 0.33 -1.11
N THR A 47 7.14 1.51 -0.52
CA THR A 47 6.02 2.47 -0.43
C THR A 47 5.50 2.82 -1.83
N ILE A 48 6.41 3.16 -2.74
CA ILE A 48 6.08 3.50 -4.14
C ILE A 48 5.54 2.28 -4.87
N TYR A 49 6.17 1.11 -4.71
CA TYR A 49 5.77 -0.12 -5.36
C TYR A 49 4.36 -0.57 -4.97
N ILE A 50 4.04 -0.57 -3.66
CA ILE A 50 2.71 -0.93 -3.15
C ILE A 50 1.65 0.02 -3.72
N THR A 51 1.95 1.32 -3.74
CA THR A 51 1.05 2.34 -4.29
C THR A 51 0.81 2.14 -5.79
N TYR A 52 1.87 1.87 -6.55
CA TYR A 52 1.81 1.62 -8.00
C TYR A 52 1.11 0.30 -8.34
N ALA A 53 1.40 -0.78 -7.62
CA ALA A 53 0.73 -2.06 -7.82
C ALA A 53 -0.76 -1.96 -7.47
N GLY A 54 -1.10 -1.26 -6.39
CA GLY A 54 -2.49 -0.99 -6.00
C GLY A 54 -3.28 -0.22 -7.05
N SER A 55 -2.68 0.82 -7.65
CA SER A 55 -3.35 1.58 -8.72
C SER A 55 -3.64 0.71 -9.95
N ARG A 56 -2.68 -0.13 -10.35
CA ARG A 56 -2.87 -1.08 -11.46
C ARG A 56 -3.95 -2.14 -11.18
N LEU A 57 -4.05 -2.61 -9.94
CA LEU A 57 -5.04 -3.60 -9.52
C LEU A 57 -6.46 -3.01 -9.44
N TRP A 58 -6.57 -1.72 -9.13
CA TRP A 58 -7.86 -1.02 -9.04
C TRP A 58 -8.70 -1.19 -10.30
N GLY A 59 -8.14 -0.97 -11.50
CA GLY A 59 -8.89 -1.10 -12.76
C GLY A 59 -9.50 -2.50 -12.97
N LYS A 60 -8.83 -3.55 -12.47
CA LYS A 60 -9.33 -4.93 -12.53
C LYS A 60 -10.42 -5.21 -11.49
N LEU A 61 -10.26 -4.68 -10.28
CA LEU A 61 -11.20 -4.87 -9.16
C LEU A 61 -12.49 -4.04 -9.32
N ALA A 62 -12.34 -2.81 -9.81
CA ALA A 62 -13.43 -1.85 -9.94
C ALA A 62 -14.34 -2.13 -11.13
N THR A 63 -13.98 -3.06 -12.02
CA THR A 63 -14.88 -3.52 -13.08
C THR A 63 -15.84 -4.56 -12.50
N PRO A 64 -17.14 -4.25 -12.30
CA PRO A 64 -18.08 -5.25 -11.83
C PRO A 64 -18.29 -6.30 -12.93
N LYS A 65 -17.64 -7.46 -12.80
CA LYS A 65 -17.84 -8.61 -13.70
C LYS A 65 -19.29 -9.12 -13.67
N TYR A 66 -20.03 -8.85 -12.58
CA TYR A 66 -21.37 -9.38 -12.32
C TYR A 66 -22.52 -8.51 -12.84
N LEU A 67 -22.26 -7.31 -13.37
CA LEU A 67 -23.31 -6.39 -13.85
C LEU A 67 -23.57 -6.52 -15.36
N LEU A 68 -23.46 -7.74 -15.90
CA LEU A 68 -23.62 -8.10 -17.32
C LEU A 68 -25.07 -8.01 -17.86
N ILE A 69 -25.94 -7.20 -17.24
CA ILE A 69 -27.29 -6.95 -17.77
C ILE A 69 -27.28 -5.58 -18.45
N PRO A 70 -27.22 -5.53 -19.80
CA PRO A 70 -27.19 -4.28 -20.54
C PRO A 70 -28.57 -3.62 -20.47
N SER A 71 -28.72 -2.58 -19.66
CA SER A 71 -30.00 -1.87 -19.54
C SER A 71 -29.92 -0.37 -19.82
N ASP A 72 -28.79 0.32 -19.61
CA ASP A 72 -28.76 1.79 -19.63
C ASP A 72 -27.46 2.36 -20.24
N GLY A 73 -27.54 3.47 -21.00
CA GLY A 73 -26.36 4.18 -21.55
C GLY A 73 -25.37 4.69 -20.49
N VAL A 74 -25.86 4.89 -19.26
CA VAL A 74 -25.05 5.20 -18.07
C VAL A 74 -24.07 4.07 -17.75
N TYR A 75 -24.46 2.82 -17.98
CA TYR A 75 -23.62 1.65 -17.75
C TYR A 75 -22.39 1.63 -18.68
N HIS A 76 -22.59 1.93 -19.96
CA HIS A 76 -21.50 2.03 -20.92
C HIS A 76 -20.51 3.15 -20.57
N GLN A 77 -20.99 4.28 -20.02
CA GLN A 77 -20.11 5.37 -19.57
C GLN A 77 -19.28 4.98 -18.34
N HIS A 78 -19.86 4.28 -17.36
CA HIS A 78 -19.10 3.79 -16.20
C HIS A 78 -18.01 2.80 -16.64
N GLN A 79 -18.34 1.87 -17.53
CA GLN A 79 -17.40 0.89 -18.03
C GLN A 79 -16.26 1.53 -18.87
N ALA A 80 -16.57 2.57 -19.65
CA ALA A 80 -15.56 3.32 -20.41
C ALA A 80 -14.58 4.06 -19.49
N ILE A 81 -15.07 4.67 -18.41
CA ILE A 81 -14.24 5.38 -17.43
C ILE A 81 -13.36 4.40 -16.64
N LEU A 82 -13.92 3.28 -16.19
CA LEU A 82 -13.19 2.23 -15.48
C LEU A 82 -12.07 1.61 -16.33
N ARG A 83 -12.31 1.44 -17.64
CA ARG A 83 -11.32 0.89 -18.56
C ARG A 83 -10.26 1.90 -19.00
N ASN A 84 -10.59 3.20 -19.06
CA ASN A 84 -9.63 4.23 -19.46
C ASN A 84 -8.81 4.79 -18.30
N THR A 85 -9.16 4.47 -17.05
CA THR A 85 -8.56 5.14 -15.90
C THR A 85 -7.77 4.17 -15.05
N GLU A 86 -6.45 4.21 -15.20
CA GLU A 86 -5.51 3.37 -14.43
C GLU A 86 -5.18 3.94 -13.04
N SER A 87 -5.60 5.18 -12.76
CA SER A 87 -5.31 5.87 -11.50
C SER A 87 -6.58 6.02 -10.64
N PRO A 88 -6.61 5.49 -9.40
CA PRO A 88 -7.79 5.53 -8.54
C PRO A 88 -8.26 6.96 -8.20
N LEU A 89 -7.36 7.93 -8.10
CA LEU A 89 -7.70 9.34 -7.89
C LEU A 89 -8.38 9.95 -9.12
N ASN A 90 -7.88 9.64 -10.32
CA ASN A 90 -8.51 10.09 -11.55
C ASN A 90 -9.87 9.42 -11.73
N SER A 91 -10.01 8.14 -11.36
CA SER A 91 -11.30 7.44 -11.38
C SER A 91 -12.30 8.10 -10.44
N LEU A 92 -11.90 8.43 -9.20
CA LEU A 92 -12.73 9.15 -8.23
C LEU A 92 -13.21 10.50 -8.79
N TRP A 93 -12.31 11.28 -9.38
CA TRP A 93 -12.65 12.57 -9.97
C TRP A 93 -13.63 12.44 -11.14
N LEU A 94 -13.40 11.47 -12.03
CA LEU A 94 -14.29 11.16 -13.14
C LEU A 94 -15.67 10.66 -12.66
N PHE A 95 -15.72 9.82 -11.63
CA PHE A 95 -16.99 9.36 -11.04
C PHE A 95 -17.76 10.48 -10.34
N LEU A 96 -17.07 11.38 -9.64
CA LEU A 96 -17.67 12.57 -9.04
C LEU A 96 -18.27 13.47 -10.12
N ARG A 97 -17.52 13.72 -11.19
CA ARG A 97 -17.98 14.53 -12.33
C ARG A 97 -19.15 13.88 -13.06
N LEU A 98 -19.12 12.56 -13.25
CA LEU A 98 -20.22 11.82 -13.87
C LEU A 98 -21.48 11.83 -12.98
N SER A 99 -21.31 11.65 -11.67
CA SER A 99 -22.40 11.72 -10.69
C SER A 99 -23.01 13.12 -10.59
N TRP A 100 -22.19 14.16 -10.81
CA TRP A 100 -22.64 15.55 -10.89
C TRP A 100 -23.40 15.83 -12.20
N ALA A 101 -22.87 15.39 -13.34
CA ALA A 101 -23.47 15.59 -14.66
C ALA A 101 -24.83 14.90 -14.81
N TRP A 102 -24.98 13.70 -14.22
CA TRP A 102 -26.22 12.92 -14.31
C TRP A 102 -27.22 13.21 -13.18
N ARG A 103 -26.94 14.16 -12.27
CA ARG A 103 -27.80 14.52 -11.14
C ARG A 103 -29.24 14.87 -11.53
N GLN A 104 -29.45 15.39 -12.75
CA GLN A 104 -30.78 15.84 -13.20
C GLN A 104 -31.46 14.93 -14.23
N HIS A 105 -30.81 13.85 -14.69
CA HIS A 105 -31.33 13.01 -15.78
C HIS A 105 -31.68 11.57 -15.37
N ALA A 106 -31.26 11.11 -14.19
CA ALA A 106 -31.54 9.76 -13.70
C ALA A 106 -32.29 9.78 -12.36
N ARG A 107 -33.17 8.80 -12.13
CA ARG A 107 -33.85 8.59 -10.85
C ARG A 107 -32.87 7.92 -9.87
N ARG A 108 -32.39 8.66 -8.87
CA ARG A 108 -31.45 8.20 -7.80
C ARG A 108 -30.07 7.66 -8.28
N PRO A 109 -29.32 8.39 -9.12
CA PRO A 109 -27.98 7.97 -9.59
C PRO A 109 -26.96 7.83 -8.45
N TRP A 110 -27.12 8.61 -7.38
CA TRP A 110 -26.23 8.58 -6.22
C TRP A 110 -26.30 7.26 -5.45
N LEU A 111 -27.48 6.65 -5.28
CA LEU A 111 -27.62 5.36 -4.58
C LEU A 111 -27.06 4.18 -5.38
N ARG A 112 -27.11 4.24 -6.71
CA ARG A 112 -26.54 3.21 -7.60
C ARG A 112 -25.01 3.28 -7.64
N ASN A 113 -24.44 4.48 -7.55
CA ASN A 113 -22.99 4.70 -7.63
C ASN A 113 -22.29 4.72 -6.26
N ALA A 114 -23.03 4.95 -5.18
CA ALA A 114 -22.50 4.97 -3.81
C ALA A 114 -21.66 3.73 -3.45
N PRO A 115 -22.07 2.47 -3.70
CA PRO A 115 -21.26 1.31 -3.32
C PRO A 115 -19.92 1.26 -4.05
N LEU A 116 -19.88 1.69 -5.32
CA LEU A 116 -18.65 1.72 -6.12
C LEU A 116 -17.69 2.82 -5.62
N VAL A 117 -18.24 3.99 -5.26
CA VAL A 117 -17.47 5.11 -4.70
C VAL A 117 -16.93 4.77 -3.32
N VAL A 118 -17.73 4.13 -2.47
CA VAL A 118 -17.31 3.67 -1.14
C VAL A 118 -16.21 2.61 -1.27
N LEU A 119 -16.37 1.64 -2.17
CA LEU A 119 -15.34 0.65 -2.45
C LEU A 119 -14.03 1.30 -2.93
N ALA A 120 -14.12 2.32 -3.80
CA ALA A 120 -12.97 3.08 -4.27
C ALA A 120 -12.25 3.82 -3.14
N ALA A 121 -13.02 4.49 -2.28
CA ALA A 121 -12.48 5.20 -1.14
C ALA A 121 -11.77 4.24 -0.16
N ILE A 122 -12.42 3.13 0.20
CA ILE A 122 -11.85 2.13 1.11
C ILE A 122 -10.55 1.54 0.52
N TYR A 123 -10.56 1.18 -0.77
CA TYR A 123 -9.39 0.61 -1.42
C TYR A 123 -8.22 1.60 -1.49
N ALA A 124 -8.49 2.87 -1.83
CA ALA A 124 -7.47 3.91 -1.87
C ALA A 124 -6.86 4.15 -0.48
N ILE A 125 -7.68 4.21 0.57
CA ILE A 125 -7.22 4.33 1.96
C ILE A 125 -6.39 3.11 2.35
N ALA A 126 -6.84 1.89 2.01
CA ALA A 126 -6.12 0.67 2.31
C ALA A 126 -4.73 0.64 1.65
N CYS A 127 -4.63 1.00 0.36
CA CYS A 127 -3.35 1.08 -0.34
C CYS A 127 -2.42 2.14 0.27
N PHE A 128 -2.96 3.30 0.66
CA PHE A 128 -2.17 4.36 1.30
C PHE A 128 -1.62 3.92 2.66
N LEU A 129 -2.48 3.37 3.52
CA LEU A 129 -2.07 2.85 4.83
C LEU A 129 -1.07 1.71 4.66
N ALA A 130 -1.30 0.79 3.73
CA ALA A 130 -0.38 -0.29 3.41
C ALA A 130 1.01 0.21 3.00
N GLY A 131 1.07 1.24 2.15
CA GLY A 131 2.32 1.86 1.72
C GLY A 131 3.13 2.45 2.88
N ILE A 132 2.47 2.98 3.91
CA ILE A 132 3.15 3.56 5.09
C ILE A 132 3.55 2.48 6.11
N PHE A 133 2.62 1.60 6.46
CA PHE A 133 2.81 0.69 7.59
C PHE A 133 3.61 -0.56 7.26
N ILE A 134 3.46 -1.13 6.06
CA ILE A 134 4.12 -2.39 5.72
C ILE A 134 5.65 -2.25 5.68
N PRO A 135 6.23 -1.24 5.00
CA PRO A 135 7.68 -1.06 4.99
C PRO A 135 8.24 -0.88 6.41
N GLY A 136 7.55 -0.11 7.26
CA GLY A 136 7.94 0.11 8.65
C GLY A 136 7.87 -1.12 9.56
N ARG A 137 7.24 -2.23 9.14
CA ARG A 137 7.20 -3.48 9.92
C ARG A 137 8.09 -4.58 9.33
N VAL A 138 8.18 -4.62 8.01
CA VAL A 138 8.95 -5.65 7.30
C VAL A 138 10.44 -5.30 7.23
N ILE A 139 10.75 -4.00 7.12
CA ILE A 139 12.11 -3.52 6.87
C ILE A 139 12.75 -2.95 8.15
N VAL A 140 11.93 -2.37 9.03
CA VAL A 140 12.38 -1.90 10.35
C VAL A 140 12.04 -3.00 11.35
N GLY A 141 12.99 -3.90 11.56
CA GLY A 141 12.98 -4.80 12.70
C GLY A 141 13.48 -4.07 13.95
N ASP A 142 12.87 -4.35 15.10
CA ASP A 142 13.32 -3.82 16.41
C ASP A 142 14.55 -4.55 16.97
N GLU A 143 15.07 -5.53 16.21
CA GLU A 143 16.13 -6.44 16.65
C GLU A 143 17.29 -6.41 15.67
N VAL A 144 18.49 -6.27 16.20
CA VAL A 144 19.75 -6.40 15.47
C VAL A 144 20.61 -7.46 16.15
N LEU A 145 21.36 -8.22 15.36
CA LEU A 145 22.31 -9.18 15.89
C LEU A 145 23.57 -8.43 16.33
N ILE A 146 23.82 -8.44 17.64
CA ILE A 146 25.04 -7.90 18.23
C ILE A 146 26.20 -8.87 17.96
N GLN A 147 27.32 -8.34 17.50
CA GLN A 147 28.56 -9.07 17.26
C GLN A 147 29.66 -8.48 18.15
N SER A 148 29.89 -9.07 19.33
CA SER A 148 31.05 -8.70 20.16
C SER A 148 32.32 -9.41 19.66
N SER A 149 33.45 -8.70 19.67
CA SER A 149 34.78 -9.27 19.43
C SER A 149 35.34 -9.97 20.68
N THR A 150 34.76 -9.70 21.85
CA THR A 150 35.08 -10.33 23.13
C THR A 150 33.93 -11.25 23.55
N CYS A 151 34.19 -12.54 23.56
CA CYS A 151 33.25 -13.55 24.08
C CYS A 151 33.16 -13.40 25.60
N GLY A 152 32.01 -13.00 26.13
CA GLY A 152 31.72 -12.87 27.56
C GLY A 152 30.26 -13.16 27.84
#